data_AF-A0A2K3CZ09-F1
#
_entry.id   AF-A0A2K3CZ09-F1
#
_cell.length_a   1.000
_cell.length_b   1.000
_cell.length_c   1.000
_cell.angle_alpha   90.00
_cell.angle_beta   90.00
_cell.angle_gamma   90.00
#
_symmetry.space_group_name_H-M   'P 1'
#
loop_
_entity.id
_entity.type
_entity.pdbx_description
1 polymer ?
#
loop_
_entity_poly.entity_id
_entity_poly.type
_entity_poly.pdbx_seq_one_letter_code
_entity_poly.pdbx_strand_id
1 'polypeptide(L)'
;MQSILGIAARTGRLASLCAGNATPQVVSSITGSNLAVWTWTAAAREQQWPVRPGAAGNWTVGSTAARSLASSTGAAAAAGAGPGAGSGAAGSVSGSSDGKPVRLTQLSHGGGCGCKIAPAKLQEILKGVQLDFGSPDLLVGASTSDDAAVYRLSPDLALILTTDFFMPIVDDPRDFGRVAAANAISDVYAMGGRPLLALSVLGMPVNKLPAAVISEIVAGGADVCRQAGIPLAGGHSIDSPEPIFGLVVAGAAHPSAIRANSTGRAGDVLLLTKPLGVGAMTTAIKKGLLDEAGYKQVIGTMTQLNTVGTALGQDPRVHAITDVTGFGLLGHLLEVCRGSGLAARVAAGAVPVMAPALALAQRGVFPGAVERNWDSYGAAVAVEQGVESWRRDLLVDPQTSGGLLLAVEPGAAEELLAAVRAAGFSQAAAVGRLEAPGAAAAAGTVVLQP
;
A
#
# COMPACT_ATOMS: atom_id res chain seq x y z
N MET A 1 19.24 1.22 52.99
CA MET A 1 18.42 1.81 54.08
C MET A 1 17.00 1.28 53.87
N GLN A 2 16.64 0.13 54.42
CA GLN A 2 16.07 -0.09 55.76
C GLN A 2 14.76 0.68 56.04
N SER A 3 13.77 -0.07 56.58
CA SER A 3 12.63 0.38 57.42
C SER A 3 11.33 0.73 56.65
N ILE A 4 10.10 0.26 56.95
CA ILE A 4 9.48 -0.30 58.17
C ILE A 4 8.20 -1.13 57.83
N LEU A 5 7.92 -2.10 58.69
CA LEU A 5 6.76 -3.03 58.77
C LEU A 5 5.65 -2.50 59.70
N GLY A 6 4.41 -2.95 59.46
CA GLY A 6 3.35 -3.14 60.49
C GLY A 6 2.24 -2.08 60.54
N ILE A 7 0.98 -2.32 60.91
CA ILE A 7 0.18 -3.44 61.47
C ILE A 7 -1.31 -3.03 61.30
N ALA A 8 -2.23 -3.98 61.06
CA ALA A 8 -3.52 -4.15 61.78
C ALA A 8 -4.63 -4.76 60.90
N ALA A 9 -4.96 -6.03 61.20
CA ALA A 9 -6.18 -6.70 60.80
C ALA A 9 -7.27 -6.51 61.88
N ARG A 10 -8.54 -6.45 61.45
CA ARG A 10 -9.78 -7.01 62.07
C ARG A 10 -10.98 -6.08 61.85
N THR A 11 -11.96 -6.56 61.07
CA THR A 11 -13.31 -6.95 61.52
C THR A 11 -14.16 -7.27 60.29
N GLY A 12 -14.63 -8.51 60.17
CA GLY A 12 -15.52 -8.93 59.09
C GLY A 12 -16.99 -8.58 59.31
N ARG A 13 -17.74 -8.55 58.20
CA ARG A 13 -19.17 -8.88 57.98
C ARG A 13 -19.49 -8.54 56.51
N LEU A 14 -19.70 -9.55 55.66
CA LEU A 14 -20.99 -10.13 55.25
C LEU A 14 -21.87 -9.24 54.35
N ALA A 15 -22.16 -9.81 53.17
CA ALA A 15 -23.40 -9.77 52.39
C ALA A 15 -23.72 -8.56 51.48
N SER A 16 -23.67 -8.86 50.16
CA SER A 16 -24.81 -8.81 49.23
C SER A 16 -25.76 -7.61 49.31
N LEU A 17 -25.84 -6.83 48.23
CA LEU A 17 -27.13 -6.48 47.61
C LEU A 17 -26.97 -5.95 46.18
N CYS A 18 -27.90 -6.41 45.35
CA CYS A 18 -28.06 -6.21 43.93
C CYS A 18 -28.48 -4.79 43.53
N ALA A 19 -28.31 -4.54 42.23
CA ALA A 19 -29.17 -3.78 41.33
C ALA A 19 -29.22 -2.24 41.49
N GLY A 20 -28.90 -1.56 40.39
CA GLY A 20 -29.25 -0.15 40.21
C GLY A 20 -28.52 0.50 39.04
N ASN A 21 -29.15 0.50 37.86
CA ASN A 21 -28.80 1.37 36.75
C ASN A 21 -28.79 2.83 37.22
N ALA A 22 -27.71 3.55 36.98
CA ALA A 22 -27.69 5.01 36.98
C ALA A 22 -26.72 5.52 35.91
N THR A 23 -27.28 6.18 34.91
CA THR A 23 -26.60 7.03 33.94
C THR A 23 -25.84 8.16 34.65
N PRO A 24 -24.61 8.55 34.23
CA PRO A 24 -24.03 9.79 34.69
C PRO A 24 -24.46 10.93 33.77
N GLN A 25 -25.17 11.90 34.36
CA GLN A 25 -25.35 13.23 33.81
C GLN A 25 -24.01 13.97 33.75
N VAL A 26 -23.87 14.81 32.73
CA VAL A 26 -22.80 15.78 32.56
C VAL A 26 -22.98 16.90 33.59
N VAL A 27 -21.97 17.10 34.45
CA VAL A 27 -21.80 18.34 35.22
C VAL A 27 -20.45 18.93 34.87
N SER A 28 -20.49 20.13 34.30
CA SER A 28 -19.34 20.97 34.00
C SER A 28 -18.87 21.71 35.26
N SER A 29 -17.57 21.65 35.54
CA SER A 29 -16.84 22.79 36.13
C SER A 29 -15.37 22.68 35.76
N ILE A 30 -14.88 23.75 35.14
CA ILE A 30 -13.50 23.94 34.71
C ILE A 30 -12.83 24.80 35.78
N THR A 31 -11.72 24.32 36.36
CA THR A 31 -10.54 25.13 36.72
C THR A 31 -9.43 24.20 37.20
N GLY A 32 -8.21 24.39 36.68
CA GLY A 32 -6.98 23.88 37.31
C GLY A 32 -6.16 22.94 36.45
N SER A 33 -5.10 23.49 35.89
CA SER A 33 -3.91 22.86 35.29
C SER A 33 -3.56 21.48 35.88
N ASN A 34 -3.47 20.46 35.02
CA ASN A 34 -2.72 19.23 35.32
C ASN A 34 -2.26 18.53 34.04
N LEU A 35 -0.99 18.12 34.03
CA LEU A 35 -0.44 17.12 33.10
C LEU A 35 -1.31 15.86 33.15
N ALA A 36 -1.88 15.45 32.01
CA ALA A 36 -2.50 14.14 31.89
C ALA A 36 -1.42 13.09 31.62
N VAL A 37 -1.09 12.31 32.65
CA VAL A 37 -0.41 11.02 32.50
C VAL A 37 -1.48 9.97 32.22
N TRP A 38 -1.49 9.40 31.02
CA TRP A 38 -2.40 8.31 30.66
C TRP A 38 -1.81 6.98 31.14
N THR A 39 -2.33 6.44 32.25
CA THR A 39 -2.08 5.04 32.65
C THR A 39 -3.22 4.17 32.13
N TRP A 40 -2.93 3.28 31.19
CA TRP A 40 -3.83 2.19 30.80
C TRP A 40 -3.69 1.04 31.80
N THR A 41 -4.74 0.73 32.54
CA THR A 41 -4.88 -0.57 33.22
C THR A 41 -5.63 -1.53 32.30
N ALA A 42 -4.90 -2.48 31.71
CA ALA A 42 -5.51 -3.61 31.01
C ALA A 42 -6.10 -4.57 32.04
N ALA A 43 -7.43 -4.72 32.06
CA ALA A 43 -8.08 -5.83 32.73
C ALA A 43 -7.86 -7.09 31.88
N ALA A 44 -6.87 -7.89 32.24
CA ALA A 44 -6.65 -9.20 31.65
C ALA A 44 -7.80 -10.14 32.06
N ARG A 45 -8.66 -10.52 31.11
CA ARG A 45 -9.40 -11.79 31.20
C ARG A 45 -8.45 -12.88 30.71
N GLU A 46 -7.98 -13.73 31.62
CA GLU A 46 -7.32 -14.99 31.26
C GLU A 46 -8.32 -15.86 30.49
N GLN A 47 -8.14 -15.98 29.18
CA GLN A 47 -8.65 -17.12 28.42
C GLN A 47 -7.55 -18.16 28.35
N GLN A 48 -7.72 -19.25 29.10
CA GLN A 48 -6.85 -20.42 29.05
C GLN A 48 -7.05 -21.17 27.73
N TRP A 49 -5.98 -21.37 26.97
CA TRP A 49 -5.94 -22.21 25.78
C TRP A 49 -5.79 -23.69 26.18
N PRO A 50 -6.59 -24.64 25.65
CA PRO A 50 -6.42 -26.05 25.98
C PRO A 50 -5.21 -26.63 25.24
N VAL A 51 -4.11 -26.83 25.97
CA VAL A 51 -2.95 -27.62 25.51
C VAL A 51 -3.25 -29.10 25.76
N ARG A 52 -3.24 -29.92 24.69
CA ARG A 52 -3.26 -31.39 24.81
C ARG A 52 -1.88 -31.89 25.26
N PRO A 53 -1.76 -32.82 26.22
CA PRO A 53 -0.47 -33.31 26.67
C PRO A 53 0.05 -34.42 25.74
N GLY A 54 1.29 -34.30 25.27
CA GLY A 54 1.97 -35.35 24.51
C GLY A 54 3.46 -35.08 24.30
N ALA A 55 4.28 -35.88 24.99
CA ALA A 55 5.72 -36.12 24.82
C ALA A 55 6.71 -34.96 25.08
N ALA A 56 7.40 -35.07 26.21
CA ALA A 56 8.55 -34.25 26.58
C ALA A 56 9.74 -34.44 25.62
N GLY A 57 10.21 -33.36 25.02
CA GLY A 57 11.49 -33.25 24.34
C GLY A 57 12.23 -32.01 24.84
N ASN A 58 13.36 -32.20 25.51
CA ASN A 58 14.22 -31.14 26.02
C ASN A 58 14.76 -30.27 24.87
N TRP A 59 14.47 -28.97 24.90
CA TRP A 59 15.23 -27.96 24.15
C TRP A 59 15.65 -26.85 25.11
N THR A 60 16.94 -26.81 25.41
CA THR A 60 17.60 -25.69 26.09
C THR A 60 17.67 -24.49 25.15
N VAL A 61 17.03 -23.39 25.53
CA VAL A 61 17.15 -22.09 24.84
C VAL A 61 18.39 -21.37 25.38
N GLY A 62 19.40 -21.21 24.53
CA GLY A 62 20.53 -20.33 24.80
C GLY A 62 20.11 -18.87 24.66
N SER A 63 20.31 -18.09 25.72
CA SER A 63 20.07 -16.65 25.75
C SER A 63 21.21 -15.88 25.08
N THR A 64 20.94 -15.20 23.97
CA THR A 64 21.80 -14.11 23.49
C THR A 64 21.03 -12.80 23.56
N ALA A 65 21.44 -11.96 24.49
CA ALA A 65 20.83 -10.69 24.83
C ALA A 65 20.90 -9.68 23.68
N ALA A 66 19.75 -9.07 23.37
CA ALA A 66 19.67 -7.82 22.64
C ALA A 66 20.36 -6.70 23.43
N ARG A 67 21.34 -6.02 22.84
CA ARG A 67 21.95 -4.82 23.41
C ARG A 67 21.28 -3.58 22.81
N SER A 68 20.59 -2.84 23.68
CA SER A 68 20.17 -1.45 23.42
C SER A 68 21.39 -0.54 23.44
N LEU A 69 21.48 0.37 22.47
CA LEU A 69 22.44 1.48 22.50
C LEU A 69 22.01 2.51 23.54
N ALA A 70 22.68 2.50 24.69
CA ALA A 70 22.70 3.62 25.63
C ALA A 70 23.81 4.59 25.21
N SER A 71 23.46 5.87 25.10
CA SER A 71 24.35 7.00 24.86
C SER A 71 25.36 7.18 26.00
N SER A 72 26.65 7.14 25.69
CA SER A 72 27.71 7.54 26.63
C SER A 72 27.98 9.04 26.51
N THR A 73 27.66 9.77 27.57
CA THR A 73 28.21 11.09 27.88
C THR A 73 29.68 10.95 28.30
N GLY A 74 30.58 11.68 27.66
CA GLY A 74 31.98 11.83 28.07
C GLY A 74 32.42 13.26 27.82
N ALA A 75 32.57 14.03 28.91
CA ALA A 75 33.03 15.40 28.90
C ALA A 75 34.56 15.48 28.68
N ALA A 76 35.02 16.48 27.91
CA ALA A 76 36.37 17.03 28.04
C ALA A 76 36.39 18.53 27.67
N ALA A 77 36.71 19.30 28.72
CA ALA A 77 37.18 20.67 28.89
C ALA A 77 37.34 21.66 27.71
N ALA A 78 36.98 22.91 28.04
CA ALA A 78 37.09 24.14 27.28
C ALA A 78 38.48 24.81 27.34
N ALA A 79 38.79 25.62 26.31
CA ALA A 79 39.43 26.94 26.43
C ALA A 79 39.46 27.69 25.07
N GLY A 80 39.15 29.00 25.07
CA GLY A 80 39.64 29.96 24.07
C GLY A 80 38.57 30.77 23.32
N ALA A 81 38.50 32.06 23.60
CA ALA A 81 37.49 33.03 23.17
C ALA A 81 37.82 33.77 21.84
N GLY A 82 36.78 34.36 21.20
CA GLY A 82 36.90 35.49 20.26
C GLY A 82 35.79 35.55 19.17
N PRO A 83 35.03 36.65 19.02
CA PRO A 83 33.86 36.72 18.15
C PRO A 83 34.19 37.26 16.74
N GLY A 84 33.48 36.77 15.73
CA GLY A 84 33.54 37.29 14.36
C GLY A 84 32.24 36.99 13.60
N ALA A 85 31.52 38.06 13.25
CA ALA A 85 30.29 38.02 12.47
C ALA A 85 30.53 37.53 11.03
N GLY A 86 29.55 36.83 10.46
CA GLY A 86 29.57 36.44 9.05
C GLY A 86 28.28 35.72 8.65
N SER A 87 27.38 36.45 8.00
CA SER A 87 26.26 35.94 7.21
C SER A 87 26.74 34.97 6.12
N GLY A 88 26.13 33.79 6.00
CA GLY A 88 26.46 32.83 4.96
C GLY A 88 25.36 31.81 4.75
N ALA A 89 24.96 31.66 3.49
CA ALA A 89 23.82 30.90 2.99
C ALA A 89 23.86 29.38 3.29
N ALA A 90 22.68 28.76 3.18
CA ALA A 90 22.45 27.33 3.22
C ALA A 90 23.44 26.56 2.34
N GLY A 91 24.32 25.78 2.97
CA GLY A 91 25.28 24.91 2.30
C GLY A 91 24.62 23.61 1.85
N SER A 92 24.65 23.37 0.55
CA SER A 92 24.39 22.07 -0.07
C SER A 92 25.49 21.08 0.34
N VAL A 93 25.09 19.90 0.83
CA VAL A 93 26.05 18.85 1.20
C VAL A 93 26.35 18.03 -0.06
N SER A 94 27.51 18.32 -0.66
CA SER A 94 28.12 17.55 -1.74
C SER A 94 28.81 16.30 -1.20
N GLY A 95 28.44 15.12 -1.69
CA GLY A 95 29.05 13.85 -1.31
C GLY A 95 29.00 12.79 -2.42
N SER A 96 29.77 12.99 -3.49
CA SER A 96 30.38 11.90 -4.28
C SER A 96 31.67 12.41 -4.92
N SER A 97 32.68 11.55 -5.03
CA SER A 97 34.04 11.86 -5.54
C SER A 97 34.13 12.09 -7.05
N ASP A 98 32.99 12.25 -7.72
CA ASP A 98 32.83 12.78 -9.07
C ASP A 98 31.45 13.44 -9.05
N GLY A 99 31.38 14.78 -9.00
CA GLY A 99 30.18 15.59 -8.67
C GLY A 99 28.95 15.48 -9.60
N LYS A 100 28.68 14.31 -10.18
CA LYS A 100 27.46 13.94 -10.89
C LYS A 100 26.46 13.29 -9.93
N PRO A 101 25.17 13.65 -10.00
CA PRO A 101 24.13 13.02 -9.19
C PRO A 101 23.98 11.53 -9.55
N VAL A 102 23.81 10.69 -8.52
CA VAL A 102 23.58 9.24 -8.69
C VAL A 102 22.20 9.01 -9.30
N ARG A 103 22.14 8.26 -10.42
CA ARG A 103 20.89 7.91 -11.09
C ARG A 103 20.42 6.52 -10.66
N LEU A 104 19.44 6.44 -9.78
CA LEU A 104 19.00 5.16 -9.19
C LEU A 104 18.52 4.14 -10.25
N THR A 105 17.91 4.59 -11.35
CA THR A 105 17.42 3.68 -12.39
C THR A 105 18.52 2.92 -13.13
N GLN A 106 19.77 3.38 -13.04
CA GLN A 106 20.93 2.69 -13.62
C GLN A 106 21.39 1.49 -12.77
N LEU A 107 20.89 1.37 -11.54
CA LEU A 107 21.24 0.29 -10.62
C LEU A 107 20.21 -0.86 -10.62
N SER A 108 19.23 -0.83 -11.53
CA SER A 108 18.09 -1.75 -11.54
C SER A 108 17.92 -2.44 -12.88
N HIS A 109 17.84 -3.78 -12.91
CA HIS A 109 17.57 -4.53 -14.15
C HIS A 109 16.10 -4.41 -14.61
N GLY A 110 15.18 -4.08 -13.71
CA GLY A 110 13.78 -3.74 -13.97
C GLY A 110 13.25 -2.81 -12.88
N GLY A 111 12.46 -1.80 -13.22
CA GLY A 111 11.96 -0.83 -12.23
C GLY A 111 10.48 -1.03 -11.91
N GLY A 112 10.10 -0.79 -10.65
CA GLY A 112 8.70 -0.69 -10.23
C GLY A 112 7.98 -2.02 -10.19
N CYS A 113 6.64 -1.99 -10.26
CA CYS A 113 5.84 -3.22 -10.32
C CYS A 113 6.17 -4.10 -11.55
N GLY A 114 6.89 -3.56 -12.54
CA GLY A 114 7.40 -4.33 -13.68
C GLY A 114 8.50 -5.34 -13.34
N CYS A 115 9.05 -5.31 -12.11
CA CYS A 115 10.03 -6.31 -11.66
C CYS A 115 9.42 -7.56 -11.01
N LYS A 116 8.08 -7.65 -10.92
CA LYS A 116 7.39 -8.83 -10.36
C LYS A 116 7.72 -10.09 -11.17
N ILE A 117 7.80 -11.23 -10.48
CA ILE A 117 7.87 -12.55 -11.12
C ILE A 117 6.62 -12.72 -11.99
N ALA A 118 6.79 -13.19 -13.22
CA ALA A 118 5.66 -13.39 -14.13
C ALA A 118 4.60 -14.32 -13.49
N PRO A 119 3.29 -14.04 -13.62
CA PRO A 119 2.24 -14.81 -12.96
C PRO A 119 2.34 -16.32 -13.18
N ALA A 120 2.61 -16.75 -14.41
CA ALA A 120 2.77 -18.17 -14.74
C ALA A 120 3.92 -18.83 -13.98
N LYS A 121 5.04 -18.11 -13.77
CA LYS A 121 6.19 -18.62 -13.03
C LYS A 121 5.94 -18.65 -11.52
N LEU A 122 5.24 -17.65 -10.99
CA LEU A 122 4.84 -17.65 -9.58
C LEU A 122 3.88 -18.80 -9.28
N GLN A 123 2.89 -19.05 -10.16
CA GLN A 123 2.01 -20.21 -10.04
C GLN A 123 2.78 -21.53 -10.08
N GLU A 124 3.81 -21.66 -10.92
CA GLU A 124 4.70 -22.83 -10.93
C GLU A 124 5.46 -22.99 -9.59
N ILE A 125 6.01 -21.89 -9.05
CA ILE A 125 6.77 -21.89 -7.78
C ILE A 125 5.86 -22.31 -6.60
N LEU A 126 4.62 -21.81 -6.58
CA LEU A 126 3.66 -22.10 -5.51
C LEU A 126 2.91 -23.43 -5.72
N LYS A 127 3.09 -24.08 -6.88
CA LYS A 127 2.38 -25.31 -7.22
C LYS A 127 2.73 -26.41 -6.21
N GLY A 128 1.72 -26.90 -5.50
CA GLY A 128 1.87 -27.96 -4.50
C GLY A 128 2.31 -27.46 -3.11
N VAL A 129 2.45 -26.15 -2.91
CA VAL A 129 2.63 -25.56 -1.59
C VAL A 129 1.25 -25.27 -0.99
N GLN A 130 0.93 -25.91 0.13
CA GLN A 130 -0.28 -25.60 0.89
C GLN A 130 -0.06 -24.30 1.68
N LEU A 131 -0.63 -23.19 1.18
CA LEU A 131 -0.50 -21.87 1.81
C LEU A 131 -1.59 -21.59 2.87
N ASP A 132 -2.75 -22.23 2.73
CA ASP A 132 -3.86 -22.10 3.66
C ASP A 132 -4.21 -23.47 4.27
N PHE A 133 -4.41 -23.46 5.58
CA PHE A 133 -4.77 -24.62 6.38
C PHE A 133 -6.26 -24.59 6.81
N GLY A 134 -7.06 -23.70 6.22
CA GLY A 134 -8.49 -23.57 6.43
C GLY A 134 -8.84 -22.75 7.68
N SER A 135 -8.09 -21.67 7.93
CA SER A 135 -8.42 -20.79 9.06
C SER A 135 -9.71 -20.01 8.76
N PRO A 136 -10.79 -20.15 9.56
CA PRO A 136 -12.06 -19.46 9.32
C PRO A 136 -11.97 -17.94 9.50
N ASP A 137 -10.88 -17.46 10.11
CA ASP A 137 -10.62 -16.05 10.33
C ASP A 137 -9.83 -15.40 9.18
N LEU A 138 -9.27 -16.18 8.25
CA LEU A 138 -8.71 -15.66 7.01
C LEU A 138 -9.86 -15.32 6.05
N LEU A 139 -10.27 -14.05 6.02
CA LEU A 139 -11.37 -13.57 5.19
C LEU A 139 -10.98 -13.46 3.73
N VAL A 140 -9.74 -13.02 3.49
CA VAL A 140 -9.14 -12.84 2.17
C VAL A 140 -7.70 -13.33 2.24
N GLY A 141 -7.31 -14.18 1.31
CA GLY A 141 -6.00 -14.82 1.29
C GLY A 141 -5.50 -15.08 -0.13
N ALA A 142 -4.47 -15.90 -0.24
CA ALA A 142 -3.80 -16.17 -1.52
C ALA A 142 -4.68 -16.86 -2.59
N SER A 143 -5.85 -17.39 -2.21
CA SER A 143 -6.75 -18.11 -3.11
C SER A 143 -7.56 -17.21 -4.05
N THR A 144 -7.76 -15.94 -3.71
CA THR A 144 -8.61 -15.01 -4.47
C THR A 144 -7.85 -13.95 -5.25
N SER A 145 -6.51 -13.99 -5.27
CA SER A 145 -5.65 -12.98 -5.91
C SER A 145 -6.04 -11.53 -5.54
N ASP A 146 -6.33 -11.30 -4.26
CA ASP A 146 -6.71 -9.97 -3.76
C ASP A 146 -5.47 -9.15 -3.35
N ASP A 147 -5.66 -7.86 -3.12
CA ASP A 147 -4.57 -6.90 -2.92
C ASP A 147 -3.84 -7.09 -1.57
N ALA A 148 -4.53 -7.61 -0.56
CA ALA A 148 -3.96 -7.84 0.76
C ALA A 148 -4.57 -9.06 1.46
N ALA A 149 -3.84 -9.60 2.44
CA ALA A 149 -4.39 -10.58 3.36
C ALA A 149 -5.30 -9.90 4.38
N VAL A 150 -6.49 -10.46 4.60
CA VAL A 150 -7.44 -9.95 5.60
C VAL A 150 -7.73 -11.03 6.63
N TYR A 151 -7.42 -10.73 7.89
CA TYR A 151 -7.59 -11.64 9.02
C TYR A 151 -8.54 -11.04 10.06
N ARG A 152 -9.62 -11.75 10.37
CA ARG A 152 -10.60 -11.35 11.38
C ARG A 152 -9.98 -11.49 12.77
N LEU A 153 -9.92 -10.39 13.53
CA LEU A 153 -9.49 -10.39 14.92
C LEU A 153 -10.67 -10.50 15.89
N SER A 154 -11.82 -9.95 15.49
CA SER A 154 -13.08 -10.00 16.23
C SER A 154 -14.27 -9.80 15.28
N PRO A 155 -15.54 -9.94 15.73
CA PRO A 155 -16.70 -9.68 14.89
C PRO A 155 -16.71 -8.29 14.22
N ASP A 156 -16.13 -7.29 14.89
CA ASP A 156 -16.18 -5.90 14.45
C ASP A 156 -14.82 -5.38 13.91
N LEU A 157 -13.79 -6.24 13.87
CA LEU A 157 -12.43 -5.84 13.49
C LEU A 157 -11.73 -6.90 12.65
N ALA A 158 -11.31 -6.50 11.45
CA ALA A 158 -10.38 -7.22 10.61
C ALA A 158 -9.06 -6.45 10.48
N LEU A 159 -7.96 -7.19 10.57
CA LEU A 159 -6.60 -6.76 10.26
C LEU A 159 -6.34 -6.96 8.77
N ILE A 160 -5.82 -5.94 8.11
CA ILE A 160 -5.36 -5.98 6.72
C ILE A 160 -3.84 -5.94 6.75
N LEU A 161 -3.18 -6.89 6.09
CA LEU A 161 -1.73 -6.95 5.98
C LEU A 161 -1.32 -7.06 4.52
N THR A 162 -0.44 -6.16 4.10
CA THR A 162 0.20 -6.20 2.79
C THR A 162 1.71 -5.96 2.90
N THR A 163 2.43 -6.36 1.85
CA THR A 163 3.82 -5.98 1.61
C THR A 163 4.03 -5.76 0.12
N ASP A 164 4.57 -4.60 -0.24
CA ASP A 164 5.07 -4.38 -1.61
C ASP A 164 6.39 -3.60 -1.56
N PHE A 165 7.32 -4.01 -2.43
CA PHE A 165 8.66 -3.45 -2.55
C PHE A 165 9.21 -3.71 -3.94
N PHE A 166 10.00 -2.78 -4.45
CA PHE A 166 10.55 -2.88 -5.79
C PHE A 166 11.83 -2.07 -5.94
N MET A 167 12.47 -2.26 -7.10
CA MET A 167 13.64 -1.50 -7.51
C MET A 167 13.26 -0.13 -8.10
N PRO A 168 14.16 0.87 -8.03
CA PRO A 168 13.94 2.23 -8.52
C PRO A 168 13.28 2.34 -9.90
N ILE A 169 12.22 3.14 -9.94
CA ILE A 169 11.51 3.57 -11.16
C ILE A 169 11.92 4.96 -11.65
N VAL A 170 12.48 5.77 -10.75
CA VAL A 170 12.86 7.16 -10.97
C VAL A 170 14.25 7.37 -10.38
N ASP A 171 14.95 8.40 -10.85
CA ASP A 171 16.33 8.66 -10.45
C ASP A 171 16.43 9.39 -9.12
N ASP A 172 15.47 10.24 -8.79
CA ASP A 172 15.46 10.98 -7.53
C ASP A 172 15.19 10.02 -6.34
N PRO A 173 16.08 9.97 -5.35
CA PRO A 173 15.95 9.05 -4.22
C PRO A 173 14.69 9.29 -3.38
N ARG A 174 14.36 10.56 -3.13
CA ARG A 174 13.22 10.91 -2.29
C ARG A 174 11.91 10.56 -3.01
N ASP A 175 11.80 10.87 -4.30
CA ASP A 175 10.64 10.48 -5.10
C ASP A 175 10.50 8.96 -5.21
N PHE A 176 11.60 8.21 -5.36
CA PHE A 176 11.54 6.74 -5.32
C PHE A 176 10.96 6.24 -4.00
N GLY A 177 11.46 6.77 -2.87
CA GLY A 177 10.94 6.46 -1.54
C GLY A 177 9.45 6.76 -1.39
N ARG A 178 9.02 7.94 -1.87
CA ARG A 178 7.61 8.36 -1.85
C ARG A 178 6.73 7.42 -2.68
N VAL A 179 7.13 7.07 -3.89
CA VAL A 179 6.34 6.19 -4.76
C VAL A 179 6.24 4.77 -4.20
N ALA A 180 7.35 4.21 -3.69
CA ALA A 180 7.34 2.89 -3.07
C ALA A 180 6.41 2.82 -1.86
N ALA A 181 6.42 3.85 -1.00
CA ALA A 181 5.52 3.93 0.14
C ALA A 181 4.05 4.11 -0.30
N ALA A 182 3.77 4.99 -1.26
CA ALA A 182 2.42 5.21 -1.75
C ALA A 182 1.82 3.96 -2.39
N ASN A 183 2.63 3.19 -3.13
CA ASN A 183 2.27 1.90 -3.69
C ASN A 183 1.94 0.88 -2.59
N ALA A 184 2.84 0.65 -1.62
CA ALA A 184 2.61 -0.34 -0.58
C ALA A 184 1.42 -0.02 0.35
N ILE A 185 1.09 1.26 0.52
CA ILE A 185 -0.10 1.66 1.30
C ILE A 185 -1.40 1.47 0.49
N SER A 186 -1.32 1.45 -0.84
CA SER A 186 -2.46 1.40 -1.74
C SER A 186 -3.35 0.18 -1.51
N ASP A 187 -2.78 -1.01 -1.31
CA ASP A 187 -3.54 -2.24 -1.10
C ASP A 187 -4.46 -2.16 0.12
N VAL A 188 -4.06 -1.45 1.18
CA VAL A 188 -4.93 -1.24 2.35
C VAL A 188 -6.16 -0.43 1.97
N TYR A 189 -5.99 0.61 1.14
CA TYR A 189 -7.11 1.38 0.62
C TYR A 189 -7.97 0.57 -0.36
N ALA A 190 -7.36 -0.30 -1.16
CA ALA A 190 -8.06 -1.19 -2.08
C ALA A 190 -8.99 -2.16 -1.33
N MET A 191 -8.60 -2.62 -0.15
CA MET A 191 -9.48 -3.43 0.71
C MET A 191 -10.60 -2.66 1.43
N GLY A 192 -10.71 -1.33 1.24
CA GLY A 192 -11.62 -0.48 2.01
C GLY A 192 -11.11 -0.15 3.42
N GLY A 193 -9.84 -0.45 3.69
CA GLY A 193 -9.21 -0.29 4.99
C GLY A 193 -8.69 1.10 5.28
N ARG A 194 -8.43 1.35 6.57
CA ARG A 194 -7.65 2.48 7.06
C ARG A 194 -6.24 1.98 7.46
N PRO A 195 -5.16 2.55 6.90
CA PRO A 195 -3.81 2.26 7.35
C PRO A 195 -3.60 2.61 8.84
N LEU A 196 -2.79 1.81 9.54
CA LEU A 196 -2.47 1.97 10.96
C LEU A 196 -0.99 2.29 11.20
N LEU A 197 -0.09 1.53 10.57
CA LEU A 197 1.37 1.67 10.67
C LEU A 197 2.04 0.98 9.50
N ALA A 198 3.32 1.29 9.29
CA ALA A 198 4.17 0.60 8.33
C ALA A 198 5.53 0.23 8.92
N LEU A 199 6.18 -0.79 8.33
CA LEU A 199 7.57 -1.16 8.56
C LEU A 199 8.33 -1.12 7.23
N SER A 200 9.54 -0.58 7.21
CA SER A 200 10.34 -0.55 5.98
C SER A 200 10.98 -1.90 5.65
N VAL A 201 11.05 -2.20 4.37
CA VAL A 201 11.85 -3.28 3.78
C VAL A 201 12.92 -2.62 2.93
N LEU A 202 14.20 -2.81 3.30
CA LEU A 202 15.32 -2.08 2.70
C LEU A 202 16.44 -3.05 2.27
N GLY A 203 16.70 -3.15 0.97
CA GLY A 203 17.91 -3.78 0.45
C GLY A 203 18.75 -2.73 -0.26
N MET A 204 20.00 -2.50 0.13
CA MET A 204 20.82 -1.44 -0.47
C MET A 204 22.25 -1.89 -0.73
N PRO A 205 22.88 -1.51 -1.85
CA PRO A 205 24.29 -1.79 -2.09
C PRO A 205 25.14 -0.77 -1.33
N VAL A 206 25.38 -1.02 -0.04
CA VAL A 206 25.99 -0.02 0.87
C VAL A 206 27.42 0.39 0.47
N ASN A 207 28.09 -0.44 -0.33
CA ASN A 207 29.41 -0.14 -0.89
C ASN A 207 29.36 0.69 -2.20
N LYS A 208 28.19 0.82 -2.82
CA LYS A 208 27.99 1.58 -4.08
C LYS A 208 27.13 2.83 -3.88
N LEU A 209 26.24 2.82 -2.89
CA LEU A 209 25.27 3.89 -2.64
C LEU A 209 25.60 4.61 -1.33
N PRO A 210 25.90 5.92 -1.35
CA PRO A 210 26.19 6.67 -0.13
C PRO A 210 25.02 6.64 0.86
N ALA A 211 25.32 6.59 2.16
CA ALA A 211 24.32 6.58 3.22
C ALA A 211 23.35 7.78 3.17
N ALA A 212 23.82 8.95 2.71
CA ALA A 212 22.96 10.12 2.50
C ALA A 212 21.88 9.88 1.43
N VAL A 213 22.22 9.18 0.35
CA VAL A 213 21.25 8.83 -0.71
C VAL A 213 20.22 7.83 -0.19
N ILE A 214 20.67 6.81 0.56
CA ILE A 214 19.77 5.84 1.22
C ILE A 214 18.81 6.56 2.19
N SER A 215 19.33 7.54 2.93
CA SER A 215 18.54 8.33 3.89
C SER A 215 17.42 9.12 3.19
N GLU A 216 17.67 9.67 1.99
CA GLU A 216 16.62 10.36 1.22
C GLU A 216 15.52 9.40 0.73
N ILE A 217 15.84 8.16 0.39
CA ILE A 217 14.83 7.13 0.05
C ILE A 217 13.92 6.88 1.26
N VAL A 218 14.52 6.65 2.43
CA VAL A 218 13.74 6.41 3.66
C VAL A 218 12.95 7.66 4.05
N ALA A 219 13.51 8.86 3.89
CA ALA A 219 12.83 10.12 4.17
C ALA A 219 11.61 10.33 3.26
N GLY A 220 11.72 9.99 1.97
CA GLY A 220 10.60 10.01 1.04
C GLY A 220 9.47 9.07 1.45
N GLY A 221 9.80 7.84 1.88
CA GLY A 221 8.80 6.90 2.39
C GLY A 221 8.14 7.39 3.69
N ALA A 222 8.93 7.98 4.59
CA ALA A 222 8.43 8.56 5.83
C ALA A 222 7.50 9.77 5.60
N ASP A 223 7.75 10.59 4.57
CA ASP A 223 6.88 11.69 4.20
C ASP A 223 5.49 11.21 3.77
N VAL A 224 5.42 10.13 2.99
CA VAL A 224 4.14 9.55 2.56
C VAL A 224 3.42 8.87 3.73
N CYS A 225 4.13 8.19 4.64
CA CYS A 225 3.53 7.67 5.87
C CYS A 225 2.93 8.81 6.71
N ARG A 226 3.64 9.93 6.84
CA ARG A 226 3.13 11.13 7.53
C ARG A 226 1.89 11.69 6.84
N GLN A 227 1.87 11.75 5.51
CA GLN A 227 0.70 12.18 4.74
C GLN A 227 -0.50 11.24 4.94
N ALA A 228 -0.27 9.93 5.05
CA ALA A 228 -1.29 8.93 5.37
C ALA A 228 -1.71 8.93 6.85
N GLY A 229 -1.05 9.71 7.72
CA GLY A 229 -1.34 9.78 9.14
C GLY A 229 -0.89 8.56 9.94
N ILE A 230 0.11 7.81 9.45
CA ILE A 230 0.64 6.59 10.08
C ILE A 230 2.12 6.71 10.43
N PRO A 231 2.60 6.03 11.49
CA PRO A 231 4.03 5.93 11.77
C PRO A 231 4.71 4.93 10.84
N LEU A 232 5.92 5.28 10.38
CA LEU A 232 6.90 4.32 9.91
C LEU A 232 7.66 3.78 11.14
N ALA A 233 7.19 2.63 11.66
CA ALA A 233 7.48 2.15 13.01
C ALA A 233 8.74 1.25 13.11
N GLY A 234 9.70 1.44 12.21
CA GLY A 234 10.90 0.60 12.09
C GLY A 234 10.95 -0.13 10.76
N GLY A 235 11.63 -1.27 10.73
CA GLY A 235 11.80 -2.07 9.52
C GLY A 235 12.98 -3.04 9.60
N HIS A 236 13.37 -3.58 8.45
CA HIS A 236 14.53 -4.44 8.31
C HIS A 236 15.37 -4.02 7.10
N SER A 237 16.69 -4.09 7.25
CA SER A 237 17.65 -3.73 6.22
C SER A 237 18.69 -4.81 5.97
N ILE A 238 19.02 -5.05 4.70
CA ILE A 238 20.09 -5.96 4.26
C ILE A 238 21.02 -5.27 3.25
N ASP A 239 22.28 -5.72 3.19
CA ASP A 239 23.15 -5.40 2.05
C ASP A 239 22.65 -6.20 0.83
N SER A 240 22.49 -5.53 -0.30
CA SER A 240 21.92 -6.09 -1.53
C SER A 240 22.64 -5.55 -2.75
N PRO A 241 22.91 -6.36 -3.80
CA PRO A 241 23.51 -5.87 -5.04
C PRO A 241 22.71 -4.76 -5.73
N GLU A 242 21.38 -4.77 -5.58
CA GLU A 242 20.46 -3.79 -6.16
C GLU A 242 19.68 -3.05 -5.06
N PRO A 243 19.35 -1.76 -5.26
CA PRO A 243 18.48 -1.00 -4.37
C PRO A 243 17.05 -1.54 -4.42
N ILE A 244 16.51 -1.88 -3.26
CA ILE A 244 15.15 -2.38 -3.04
C ILE A 244 14.58 -1.58 -1.87
N PHE A 245 13.39 -1.01 -2.07
CA PHE A 245 12.67 -0.32 -1.01
C PHE A 245 11.17 -0.55 -1.15
N GLY A 246 10.51 -0.64 0.00
CA GLY A 246 9.07 -0.74 0.11
C GLY A 246 8.65 -0.89 1.56
N LEU A 247 7.39 -1.24 1.79
CA LEU A 247 6.80 -1.30 3.12
C LEU A 247 6.02 -2.59 3.33
N VAL A 248 6.04 -3.07 4.56
CA VAL A 248 4.94 -3.86 5.12
C VAL A 248 3.95 -2.88 5.73
N VAL A 249 2.67 -2.99 5.41
CA VAL A 249 1.63 -2.08 5.91
C VAL A 249 0.55 -2.87 6.63
N ALA A 250 0.21 -2.41 7.83
CA ALA A 250 -0.94 -2.91 8.58
C ALA A 250 -2.07 -1.89 8.51
N GLY A 251 -3.28 -2.37 8.20
CA GLY A 251 -4.51 -1.62 8.18
C GLY A 251 -5.61 -2.29 8.97
N ALA A 252 -6.75 -1.63 9.13
CA ALA A 252 -7.92 -2.21 9.74
C ALA A 252 -9.22 -1.71 9.10
N ALA A 253 -10.24 -2.56 9.16
CA ALA A 253 -11.61 -2.26 8.78
C ALA A 253 -12.58 -3.10 9.60
N HIS A 254 -13.86 -2.70 9.61
CA HIS A 254 -14.93 -3.61 9.98
C HIS A 254 -15.03 -4.73 8.93
N PRO A 255 -15.24 -6.01 9.30
CA PRO A 255 -15.30 -7.11 8.32
C PRO A 255 -16.31 -6.90 7.18
N SER A 256 -17.46 -6.26 7.44
CA SER A 256 -18.47 -5.96 6.41
C SER A 256 -18.08 -4.82 5.45
N ALA A 257 -17.04 -4.06 5.78
CA ALA A 257 -16.52 -2.98 4.95
C ALA A 257 -15.35 -3.42 4.06
N ILE A 258 -14.93 -4.68 4.18
CA ILE A 258 -13.95 -5.26 3.26
C ILE A 258 -14.59 -5.32 1.87
N ARG A 259 -13.88 -4.81 0.87
CA ARG A 259 -14.26 -4.89 -0.54
C ARG A 259 -13.25 -5.73 -1.26
N ALA A 260 -13.56 -7.00 -1.41
CA ALA A 260 -12.74 -7.92 -2.19
C ALA A 260 -12.90 -7.62 -3.69
N ASN A 261 -11.86 -7.88 -4.48
CA ASN A 261 -11.93 -7.72 -5.93
C ASN A 261 -12.87 -8.76 -6.61
N SER A 262 -13.27 -9.80 -5.87
CA SER A 262 -14.09 -10.93 -6.32
C SER A 262 -15.60 -10.77 -6.07
N THR A 263 -16.04 -9.62 -5.54
CA THR A 263 -17.45 -9.39 -5.16
C THR A 263 -18.22 -8.48 -6.11
N GLY A 264 -17.72 -8.28 -7.34
CA GLY A 264 -18.40 -7.50 -8.37
C GLY A 264 -19.74 -8.13 -8.78
N ARG A 265 -20.67 -7.31 -9.26
CA ARG A 265 -22.01 -7.75 -9.69
C ARG A 265 -22.24 -7.46 -11.16
N ALA A 266 -23.05 -8.29 -11.81
CA ALA A 266 -23.45 -8.07 -13.19
C ALA A 266 -24.20 -6.73 -13.31
N GLY A 267 -23.80 -5.92 -14.28
CA GLY A 267 -24.34 -4.58 -14.50
C GLY A 267 -23.51 -3.46 -13.87
N ASP A 268 -22.62 -3.75 -12.91
CA ASP A 268 -21.82 -2.73 -12.25
C ASP A 268 -21.05 -1.86 -13.23
N VAL A 269 -21.02 -0.55 -12.97
CA VAL A 269 -20.20 0.41 -13.70
C VAL A 269 -18.78 0.37 -13.14
N LEU A 270 -17.80 0.37 -14.02
CA LEU A 270 -16.38 0.41 -13.66
C LEU A 270 -15.90 1.86 -13.60
N LEU A 271 -15.44 2.30 -12.44
CA LEU A 271 -14.84 3.62 -12.25
C LEU A 271 -13.33 3.48 -12.01
N LEU A 272 -12.51 4.24 -12.73
CA LEU A 272 -11.07 4.33 -12.53
C LEU A 272 -10.73 5.68 -11.91
N THR A 273 -9.97 5.69 -10.81
CA THR A 273 -9.73 6.92 -10.02
C THR A 273 -8.51 7.73 -10.47
N LYS A 274 -7.50 7.10 -11.08
CA LYS A 274 -6.31 7.79 -11.61
C LYS A 274 -6.14 7.51 -13.11
N PRO A 275 -5.55 8.45 -13.87
CA PRO A 275 -5.25 8.22 -15.28
C PRO A 275 -4.15 7.17 -15.47
N LEU A 276 -4.17 6.49 -16.61
CA LEU A 276 -3.13 5.55 -17.03
C LEU A 276 -1.92 6.26 -17.68
N GLY A 277 -0.87 5.47 -17.90
CA GLY A 277 0.31 5.84 -18.69
C GLY A 277 1.61 5.93 -17.89
N VAL A 278 1.65 5.45 -16.65
CA VAL A 278 2.84 5.52 -15.78
C VAL A 278 4.03 4.77 -16.39
N GLY A 279 3.82 3.58 -16.97
CA GLY A 279 4.90 2.80 -17.57
C GLY A 279 5.50 3.48 -18.81
N ALA A 280 4.66 4.08 -19.66
CA ALA A 280 5.11 4.90 -20.79
C ALA A 280 5.94 6.11 -20.32
N MET A 281 5.45 6.84 -19.30
CA MET A 281 6.11 8.01 -18.73
C MET A 281 7.44 7.68 -18.06
N THR A 282 7.49 6.61 -17.25
CA THR A 282 8.74 6.17 -16.59
C THR A 282 9.75 5.61 -17.60
N THR A 283 9.30 5.00 -18.69
CA THR A 283 10.17 4.64 -19.82
C THR A 283 10.75 5.89 -20.49
N ALA A 284 9.95 6.94 -20.66
CA ALA A 284 10.42 8.22 -21.18
C ALA A 284 11.44 8.89 -20.24
N ILE A 285 11.27 8.81 -18.91
CA ILE A 285 12.27 9.27 -17.93
C ILE A 285 13.62 8.58 -18.17
N LYS A 286 13.62 7.25 -18.26
CA LYS A 286 14.85 6.46 -18.47
C LYS A 286 15.55 6.83 -19.78
N LYS A 287 14.77 7.13 -20.83
CA LYS A 287 15.26 7.53 -22.16
C LYS A 287 15.58 9.03 -22.28
N GLY A 288 15.34 9.84 -21.25
CA GLY A 288 15.52 11.30 -21.31
C GLY A 288 14.55 12.00 -22.27
N LEU A 289 13.36 11.43 -22.49
CA LEU A 289 12.34 11.91 -23.41
C LEU A 289 11.20 12.69 -22.73
N LEU A 290 11.24 12.79 -21.39
CA LEU A 290 10.21 13.48 -20.60
C LEU A 290 10.76 14.81 -20.07
N ASP A 291 9.95 15.86 -20.19
CA ASP A 291 10.27 17.18 -19.64
C ASP A 291 9.94 17.27 -18.14
N GLU A 292 10.27 18.40 -17.52
CA GLU A 292 10.04 18.62 -16.08
C GLU A 292 8.55 18.61 -15.73
N ALA A 293 7.68 19.13 -16.60
CA ALA A 293 6.24 19.13 -16.39
C ALA A 293 5.67 17.71 -16.39
N GLY A 294 6.06 16.89 -17.37
CA GLY A 294 5.72 15.48 -17.43
C GLY A 294 6.27 14.69 -16.24
N TYR A 295 7.50 14.97 -15.81
CA TYR A 295 8.08 14.36 -14.61
C TYR A 295 7.24 14.68 -13.36
N LYS A 296 6.94 15.97 -13.12
CA LYS A 296 6.09 16.40 -11.99
C LYS A 296 4.71 15.75 -12.04
N GLN A 297 4.12 15.63 -13.23
CA GLN A 297 2.82 14.99 -13.40
C GLN A 297 2.86 13.51 -13.02
N VAL A 298 3.82 12.73 -13.51
CA VAL A 298 3.87 11.29 -13.19
C VAL A 298 4.23 11.04 -11.72
N ILE A 299 5.14 11.83 -11.13
CA ILE A 299 5.42 11.75 -9.69
C ILE A 299 4.17 12.12 -8.88
N GLY A 300 3.44 13.17 -9.27
CA GLY A 300 2.18 13.55 -8.63
C GLY A 300 1.15 12.43 -8.64
N THR A 301 0.93 11.80 -9.80
CA THR A 301 0.02 10.64 -9.93
C THR A 301 0.46 9.46 -9.05
N MET A 302 1.74 9.10 -9.07
CA MET A 302 2.29 7.97 -8.31
C MET A 302 2.43 8.23 -6.80
N THR A 303 2.35 9.49 -6.35
CA THR A 303 2.44 9.85 -4.92
C THR A 303 1.11 10.33 -4.34
N GLN A 304 0.05 10.43 -5.15
CA GLN A 304 -1.30 10.64 -4.68
C GLN A 304 -1.82 9.38 -3.98
N LEU A 305 -2.00 9.44 -2.65
CA LEU A 305 -2.54 8.32 -1.88
C LEU A 305 -4.01 8.04 -2.25
N ASN A 306 -4.35 6.76 -2.40
CA ASN A 306 -5.71 6.26 -2.70
C ASN A 306 -6.69 6.38 -1.50
N THR A 307 -6.62 7.49 -0.75
CA THR A 307 -7.38 7.76 0.49
C THR A 307 -8.89 7.59 0.37
N VAL A 308 -9.46 7.78 -0.83
CA VAL A 308 -10.89 7.55 -1.11
C VAL A 308 -11.33 6.11 -0.86
N GLY A 309 -10.41 5.13 -0.96
CA GLY A 309 -10.72 3.71 -0.77
C GLY A 309 -11.34 3.40 0.58
N THR A 310 -10.89 4.05 1.66
CA THR A 310 -11.44 3.85 3.01
C THR A 310 -12.93 4.24 3.08
N ALA A 311 -13.30 5.38 2.49
CA ALA A 311 -14.68 5.86 2.50
C ALA A 311 -15.56 5.03 1.56
N LEU A 312 -15.05 4.71 0.36
CA LEU A 312 -15.74 3.87 -0.62
C LEU A 312 -16.02 2.46 -0.10
N GLY A 313 -15.10 1.90 0.71
CA GLY A 313 -15.31 0.61 1.38
C GLY A 313 -16.49 0.58 2.36
N GLN A 314 -16.94 1.75 2.85
CA GLN A 314 -18.12 1.83 3.71
C GLN A 314 -19.43 1.94 2.91
N ASP A 315 -19.37 2.30 1.63
CA ASP A 315 -20.57 2.46 0.80
C ASP A 315 -21.04 1.08 0.30
N PRO A 316 -22.27 0.64 0.62
CA PRO A 316 -22.80 -0.65 0.16
C PRO A 316 -23.05 -0.71 -1.35
N ARG A 317 -23.07 0.44 -2.04
CA ARG A 317 -23.25 0.57 -3.50
C ARG A 317 -21.94 0.35 -4.25
N VAL A 318 -20.80 0.28 -3.55
CA VAL A 318 -19.50 -0.16 -4.08
C VAL A 318 -19.37 -1.65 -3.79
N HIS A 319 -19.35 -2.48 -4.82
CA HIS A 319 -19.37 -3.94 -4.69
C HIS A 319 -17.98 -4.56 -4.69
N ALA A 320 -17.05 -4.03 -5.46
CA ALA A 320 -15.65 -4.46 -5.48
C ALA A 320 -14.71 -3.28 -5.65
N ILE A 321 -13.52 -3.40 -5.08
CA ILE A 321 -12.42 -2.45 -5.22
C ILE A 321 -11.16 -3.28 -5.47
N THR A 322 -10.30 -2.80 -6.36
CA THR A 322 -8.91 -3.23 -6.48
C THR A 322 -8.06 -2.04 -6.89
N ASP A 323 -6.74 -2.12 -6.79
CA ASP A 323 -5.87 -1.10 -7.37
C ASP A 323 -5.24 -1.54 -8.70
N VAL A 324 -4.98 -0.57 -9.58
CA VAL A 324 -4.40 -0.84 -10.89
C VAL A 324 -2.90 -0.65 -10.79
N THR A 325 -2.15 -1.75 -10.75
CA THR A 325 -0.68 -1.76 -10.60
C THR A 325 0.06 -2.45 -11.76
N GLY A 326 0.89 -3.46 -11.46
CA GLY A 326 1.88 -4.04 -12.38
C GLY A 326 1.29 -4.74 -13.61
N PHE A 327 0.07 -5.26 -13.51
CA PHE A 327 -0.60 -5.94 -14.63
C PHE A 327 -1.42 -4.99 -15.51
N GLY A 328 -1.33 -3.67 -15.28
CA GLY A 328 -2.15 -2.70 -16.01
C GLY A 328 -3.65 -2.88 -15.74
N LEU A 329 -4.47 -2.08 -16.43
CA LEU A 329 -5.92 -2.09 -16.21
C LEU A 329 -6.54 -3.45 -16.56
N LEU A 330 -6.11 -4.07 -17.66
CA LEU A 330 -6.73 -5.32 -18.13
C LEU A 330 -6.37 -6.52 -17.28
N GLY A 331 -5.14 -6.61 -16.77
CA GLY A 331 -4.76 -7.71 -15.91
C GLY A 331 -5.59 -7.71 -14.62
N HIS A 332 -5.67 -6.54 -13.97
CA HIS A 332 -6.44 -6.35 -12.74
C HIS A 332 -7.95 -6.51 -12.95
N LEU A 333 -8.50 -6.00 -14.07
CA LEU A 333 -9.90 -6.22 -14.40
C LEU A 333 -10.20 -7.69 -14.70
N LEU A 334 -9.28 -8.44 -15.32
CA LEU A 334 -9.44 -9.88 -15.51
C LEU A 334 -9.48 -10.64 -14.18
N GLU A 335 -8.73 -10.21 -13.16
CA GLU A 335 -8.82 -10.78 -11.81
C GLU A 335 -10.20 -10.54 -11.20
N VAL A 336 -10.74 -9.31 -11.31
CA VAL A 336 -12.12 -8.99 -10.90
C VAL A 336 -13.14 -9.88 -11.63
N CYS A 337 -13.03 -10.01 -12.96
CA CYS A 337 -13.90 -10.85 -13.77
C CYS A 337 -13.86 -12.33 -13.34
N ARG A 338 -12.66 -12.87 -13.11
CA ARG A 338 -12.47 -14.28 -12.71
C ARG A 338 -13.00 -14.53 -11.31
N GLY A 339 -12.66 -13.66 -10.35
CA GLY A 339 -13.12 -13.76 -8.96
C GLY A 339 -14.63 -13.66 -8.83
N SER A 340 -15.25 -12.80 -9.64
CA SER A 340 -16.71 -12.57 -9.63
C SER A 340 -17.49 -13.52 -10.54
N GLY A 341 -16.82 -14.32 -11.39
CA GLY A 341 -17.48 -15.16 -12.40
C GLY A 341 -18.18 -14.36 -13.51
N LEU A 342 -17.69 -13.17 -13.82
CA LEU A 342 -18.29 -12.20 -14.76
C LEU A 342 -17.38 -11.96 -15.98
N ALA A 343 -17.90 -11.24 -16.96
CA ALA A 343 -17.12 -10.62 -18.02
C ALA A 343 -17.11 -9.10 -17.84
N ALA A 344 -16.27 -8.38 -18.59
CA ALA A 344 -16.32 -6.92 -18.63
C ALA A 344 -16.27 -6.37 -20.05
N ARG A 345 -16.85 -5.19 -20.24
CA ARG A 345 -16.65 -4.35 -21.43
C ARG A 345 -15.99 -3.05 -21.02
N VAL A 346 -14.94 -2.67 -21.73
CA VAL A 346 -14.21 -1.42 -21.52
C VAL A 346 -14.24 -0.61 -22.81
N ALA A 347 -14.60 0.66 -22.69
CA ALA A 347 -14.50 1.62 -23.80
C ALA A 347 -13.09 2.22 -23.79
N ALA A 348 -12.25 1.82 -24.75
CA ALA A 348 -10.84 2.21 -24.80
C ALA A 348 -10.68 3.74 -24.91
N GLY A 349 -11.60 4.44 -25.58
CA GLY A 349 -11.64 5.89 -25.64
C GLY A 349 -12.04 6.60 -24.34
N ALA A 350 -12.72 5.92 -23.42
CA ALA A 350 -13.19 6.50 -22.15
C ALA A 350 -12.14 6.43 -21.02
N VAL A 351 -11.11 5.61 -21.20
CA VAL A 351 -10.05 5.43 -20.20
C VAL A 351 -9.23 6.72 -20.08
N PRO A 352 -9.12 7.32 -18.87
CA PRO A 352 -8.34 8.53 -18.68
C PRO A 352 -6.85 8.23 -18.79
N VAL A 353 -6.11 9.07 -19.52
CA VAL A 353 -4.67 8.92 -19.78
C VAL A 353 -3.98 10.25 -19.52
N MET A 354 -2.80 10.21 -18.88
CA MET A 354 -1.98 11.41 -18.71
C MET A 354 -1.60 11.98 -20.08
N ALA A 355 -1.82 13.28 -20.31
CA ALA A 355 -1.61 13.88 -21.62
C ALA A 355 -0.22 13.62 -22.26
N PRO A 356 0.91 13.68 -21.53
CA PRO A 356 2.21 13.34 -22.13
C PRO A 356 2.34 11.84 -22.44
N ALA A 357 1.69 10.97 -21.67
CA ALA A 357 1.69 9.53 -21.90
C ALA A 357 0.96 9.15 -23.20
N LEU A 358 -0.10 9.88 -23.56
CA LEU A 358 -0.82 9.69 -24.83
C LEU A 358 0.11 9.86 -26.04
N ALA A 359 0.86 10.96 -26.08
CA ALA A 359 1.81 11.23 -27.17
C ALA A 359 2.97 10.22 -27.21
N LEU A 360 3.42 9.74 -26.04
CA LEU A 360 4.44 8.70 -25.92
C LEU A 360 3.92 7.35 -26.43
N ALA A 361 2.71 6.96 -26.05
CA ALA A 361 2.06 5.72 -26.46
C ALA A 361 1.86 5.63 -27.97
N GLN A 362 1.38 6.72 -28.60
CA GLN A 362 1.22 6.80 -30.06
C GLN A 362 2.55 6.63 -30.82
N ARG A 363 3.68 6.93 -30.17
CA ARG A 363 5.03 6.73 -30.71
C ARG A 363 5.62 5.36 -30.34
N GLY A 364 4.86 4.49 -29.68
CA GLY A 364 5.31 3.17 -29.23
C GLY A 364 6.30 3.22 -28.05
N VAL A 365 6.31 4.29 -27.25
CA VAL A 365 7.18 4.38 -26.08
C VAL A 365 6.55 3.69 -24.88
N PHE A 366 6.90 2.41 -24.71
CA PHE A 366 6.44 1.56 -23.61
C PHE A 366 7.59 0.79 -22.95
N PRO A 367 7.40 0.32 -21.70
CA PRO A 367 8.32 -0.64 -21.10
C PRO A 367 8.07 -2.02 -21.72
N GLY A 368 9.11 -2.89 -21.74
CA GLY A 368 8.94 -4.29 -22.18
C GLY A 368 7.97 -5.12 -21.31
N ALA A 369 7.49 -4.57 -20.20
CA ALA A 369 6.42 -5.16 -19.42
C ALA A 369 5.08 -5.21 -20.18
N VAL A 370 4.81 -4.29 -21.12
CA VAL A 370 3.59 -4.30 -21.95
C VAL A 370 3.46 -5.60 -22.74
N GLU A 371 4.54 -6.01 -23.41
CA GLU A 371 4.59 -7.28 -24.15
C GLU A 371 4.39 -8.48 -23.22
N ARG A 372 5.12 -8.53 -22.09
CA ARG A 372 4.98 -9.61 -21.10
C ARG A 372 3.56 -9.72 -20.53
N ASN A 373 2.93 -8.58 -20.26
CA ASN A 373 1.57 -8.51 -19.77
C ASN A 373 0.58 -9.02 -20.83
N TRP A 374 0.73 -8.55 -22.07
CA TRP A 374 -0.10 -9.02 -23.18
C TRP A 374 0.07 -10.52 -23.46
N ASP A 375 1.29 -11.04 -23.45
CA ASP A 375 1.56 -12.47 -23.63
C ASP A 375 0.96 -13.32 -22.51
N SER A 376 0.88 -12.77 -21.29
CA SER A 376 0.37 -13.48 -20.11
C SER A 376 -1.15 -13.67 -20.13
N TYR A 377 -1.91 -12.69 -20.60
CA TYR A 377 -3.38 -12.72 -20.47
C TYR A 377 -4.16 -12.16 -21.66
N GLY A 378 -3.49 -11.75 -22.75
CA GLY A 378 -4.12 -11.18 -23.95
C GLY A 378 -5.10 -12.14 -24.64
N ALA A 379 -4.93 -13.46 -24.49
CA ALA A 379 -5.87 -14.46 -24.98
C ALA A 379 -7.27 -14.38 -24.32
N ALA A 380 -7.36 -13.78 -23.13
CA ALA A 380 -8.62 -13.53 -22.43
C ALA A 380 -9.23 -12.15 -22.74
N VAL A 381 -8.62 -11.40 -23.66
CA VAL A 381 -9.06 -10.07 -24.08
C VAL A 381 -9.51 -10.11 -25.54
N ALA A 382 -10.79 -9.89 -25.79
CA ALA A 382 -11.30 -9.70 -27.13
C ALA A 382 -11.18 -8.21 -27.51
N VAL A 383 -10.47 -7.92 -28.60
CA VAL A 383 -10.30 -6.55 -29.10
C VAL A 383 -11.21 -6.35 -30.31
N GLU A 384 -12.20 -5.47 -30.18
CA GLU A 384 -13.12 -5.16 -31.28
C GLU A 384 -12.44 -4.31 -32.37
N GLN A 385 -13.01 -4.35 -33.58
CA GLN A 385 -12.51 -3.53 -34.70
C GLN A 385 -12.59 -2.05 -34.36
N GLY A 386 -11.54 -1.30 -34.70
CA GLY A 386 -11.45 0.15 -34.45
C GLY A 386 -10.65 0.53 -33.21
N VAL A 387 -10.31 -0.42 -32.33
CA VAL A 387 -9.37 -0.15 -31.22
C VAL A 387 -7.94 -0.11 -31.77
N GLU A 388 -7.30 1.04 -31.66
CA GLU A 388 -5.90 1.22 -32.05
C GLU A 388 -4.95 0.42 -31.13
N SER A 389 -3.88 -0.14 -31.68
CA SER A 389 -2.93 -0.97 -30.92
C SER A 389 -2.31 -0.23 -29.73
N TRP A 390 -1.95 1.05 -29.90
CA TRP A 390 -1.37 1.86 -28.82
C TRP A 390 -2.35 2.10 -27.66
N ARG A 391 -3.67 2.08 -27.92
CA ARG A 391 -4.70 2.16 -26.87
C ARG A 391 -4.74 0.87 -26.08
N ARG A 392 -4.78 -0.27 -26.76
CA ARG A 392 -4.65 -1.59 -26.11
C ARG A 392 -3.38 -1.64 -25.25
N ASP A 393 -2.26 -1.16 -25.79
CA ASP A 393 -0.97 -1.17 -25.09
C ASP A 393 -0.96 -0.29 -23.83
N LEU A 394 -1.63 0.87 -23.85
CA LEU A 394 -1.86 1.68 -22.64
C LEU A 394 -2.67 0.94 -21.57
N LEU A 395 -3.62 0.10 -21.96
CA LEU A 395 -4.48 -0.64 -21.04
C LEU A 395 -3.75 -1.85 -20.39
N VAL A 396 -2.62 -2.29 -20.96
CA VAL A 396 -1.73 -3.30 -20.36
C VAL A 396 -0.43 -2.71 -19.80
N ASP A 397 -0.21 -1.40 -19.94
CA ASP A 397 0.93 -0.68 -19.39
C ASP A 397 0.95 -0.80 -17.85
N PRO A 398 2.08 -1.16 -17.22
CA PRO A 398 2.16 -1.26 -15.77
C PRO A 398 2.01 0.11 -15.10
N GLN A 399 1.11 0.19 -14.12
CA GLN A 399 0.78 1.42 -13.41
C GLN A 399 1.38 1.43 -11.99
N THR A 400 2.68 1.67 -11.84
CA THR A 400 3.27 1.72 -10.48
C THR A 400 2.55 2.79 -9.63
N SER A 401 2.01 2.40 -8.47
CA SER A 401 1.11 3.23 -7.65
C SER A 401 -0.05 3.88 -8.43
N GLY A 402 -0.77 3.08 -9.22
CA GLY A 402 -1.95 3.53 -9.94
C GLY A 402 -3.14 3.85 -9.04
N GLY A 403 -4.30 4.01 -9.67
CA GLY A 403 -5.55 4.34 -8.97
C GLY A 403 -6.33 3.09 -8.59
N LEU A 404 -7.37 3.28 -7.79
CA LEU A 404 -8.40 2.27 -7.57
C LEU A 404 -9.27 2.10 -8.83
N LEU A 405 -9.64 0.85 -9.10
CA LEU A 405 -10.72 0.41 -9.98
C LEU A 405 -11.89 -0.05 -9.11
N LEU A 406 -13.06 0.53 -9.34
CA LEU A 406 -14.27 0.29 -8.54
C LEU A 406 -15.34 -0.37 -9.41
N ALA A 407 -15.99 -1.42 -8.91
CA ALA A 407 -17.25 -1.91 -9.45
C ALA A 407 -18.39 -1.36 -8.60
N VAL A 408 -19.24 -0.51 -9.17
CA VAL A 408 -20.29 0.21 -8.44
C VAL A 408 -21.67 0.01 -9.06
N GLU A 409 -22.69 0.10 -8.23
CA GLU A 409 -24.08 0.06 -8.65
C GLU A 409 -24.37 1.13 -9.74
N PRO A 410 -25.07 0.78 -10.84
CA PRO A 410 -25.35 1.72 -11.94
C PRO A 410 -26.03 3.01 -11.52
N GLY A 411 -27.00 2.93 -10.59
CA GLY A 411 -27.73 4.09 -10.10
C GLY A 411 -26.88 5.06 -9.28
N ALA A 412 -25.73 4.62 -8.77
CA ALA A 412 -24.82 5.39 -7.92
C ALA A 412 -23.57 5.89 -8.66
N ALA A 413 -23.33 5.43 -9.90
CA ALA A 413 -22.07 5.64 -10.60
C ALA A 413 -21.69 7.13 -10.75
N GLU A 414 -22.62 7.97 -11.19
CA GLU A 414 -22.38 9.42 -11.37
C GLU A 414 -22.15 10.14 -10.03
N GLU A 415 -22.91 9.80 -8.98
CA GLU A 415 -22.77 10.37 -7.64
C GLU A 415 -21.39 10.02 -7.05
N LEU A 416 -21.02 8.74 -7.10
CA LEU A 416 -19.74 8.24 -6.59
C LEU A 416 -18.57 8.81 -7.39
N LEU A 417 -18.69 8.90 -8.72
CA LEU A 417 -17.68 9.51 -9.56
C LEU A 417 -17.48 10.99 -9.23
N ALA A 418 -18.57 11.73 -9.01
CA ALA A 418 -18.50 13.12 -8.58
C ALA A 418 -17.83 13.27 -7.20
N ALA A 419 -18.16 12.40 -6.25
CA ALA A 419 -17.54 12.38 -4.92
C ALA A 419 -16.03 12.09 -4.99
N VAL A 420 -15.63 11.11 -5.80
CA VAL A 420 -14.21 10.78 -6.06
C VAL A 420 -13.47 11.98 -6.65
N ARG A 421 -14.05 12.64 -7.66
CA ARG A 421 -13.46 13.85 -8.27
C ARG A 421 -13.33 14.99 -7.26
N ALA A 422 -14.36 15.22 -6.44
CA ALA A 422 -14.34 16.23 -5.38
C ALA A 422 -13.28 15.94 -4.30
N ALA A 423 -12.94 14.68 -4.08
CA ALA A 423 -11.86 14.25 -3.18
C ALA A 423 -10.45 14.41 -3.78
N GLY A 424 -10.30 15.06 -4.94
CA GLY A 424 -9.01 15.38 -5.56
C GLY A 424 -8.57 14.41 -6.67
N PHE A 425 -9.41 13.45 -7.05
CA PHE A 425 -9.18 12.54 -8.18
C PHE A 425 -9.87 13.08 -9.44
N SER A 426 -9.49 14.29 -9.86
CA SER A 426 -10.20 15.04 -10.92
C SER A 426 -10.27 14.34 -12.28
N GLN A 427 -9.32 13.44 -12.55
CA GLN A 427 -9.25 12.64 -13.79
C GLN A 427 -9.98 11.29 -13.67
N ALA A 428 -10.67 11.02 -12.55
CA ALA A 428 -11.45 9.80 -12.43
C ALA A 428 -12.54 9.74 -13.52
N ALA A 429 -12.83 8.54 -14.02
CA ALA A 429 -13.82 8.34 -15.08
C ALA A 429 -14.50 6.98 -15.00
N ALA A 430 -15.71 6.89 -15.55
CA ALA A 430 -16.34 5.62 -15.88
C ALA A 430 -15.67 5.04 -17.14
N VAL A 431 -15.17 3.82 -17.06
CA VAL A 431 -14.35 3.19 -18.12
C VAL A 431 -15.03 2.00 -18.77
N GLY A 432 -16.07 1.47 -18.16
CA GLY A 432 -16.71 0.23 -18.62
C GLY A 432 -17.79 -0.29 -17.68
N ARG A 433 -18.13 -1.56 -17.83
CA ARG A 433 -19.09 -2.27 -16.98
C ARG A 433 -18.78 -3.75 -16.87
N LEU A 434 -19.20 -4.35 -15.76
CA LEU A 434 -19.26 -5.81 -15.59
C LEU A 434 -20.56 -6.34 -16.21
N GLU A 435 -20.49 -7.51 -16.84
CA GLU A 435 -21.61 -8.17 -17.50
C GLU A 435 -21.73 -9.63 -17.08
N ALA A 436 -22.96 -10.15 -17.09
CA ALA A 436 -23.16 -11.59 -16.98
C ALA A 436 -22.49 -12.29 -18.18
N PRO A 437 -21.86 -13.47 -17.98
CA PRO A 437 -21.32 -14.25 -19.08
C PRO A 437 -22.37 -14.57 -20.13
N GLY A 438 -22.00 -14.53 -21.40
CA GLY A 438 -22.89 -14.80 -22.52
C GLY A 438 -22.14 -15.17 -23.79
N ALA A 439 -22.88 -15.34 -24.89
CA ALA A 439 -22.32 -15.76 -26.17
C ALA A 439 -21.22 -14.80 -26.70
N ALA A 440 -21.29 -13.52 -26.34
CA ALA A 440 -20.33 -12.50 -26.75
C ALA A 440 -19.13 -12.35 -25.81
N ALA A 441 -19.21 -12.85 -24.57
CA ALA A 441 -18.12 -12.75 -23.58
C ALA A 441 -18.27 -13.84 -22.51
N ALA A 442 -17.30 -14.77 -22.45
CA ALA A 442 -17.26 -15.80 -21.43
C ALA A 442 -16.86 -15.24 -20.05
N ALA A 443 -17.12 -15.98 -18.97
CA ALA A 443 -16.65 -15.61 -17.64
C ALA A 443 -15.11 -15.49 -17.63
N GLY A 444 -14.58 -14.49 -16.92
CA GLY A 444 -13.14 -14.26 -16.84
C GLY A 444 -12.52 -13.64 -18.09
N THR A 445 -13.30 -12.98 -18.95
CA THR A 445 -12.81 -12.26 -20.12
C THR A 445 -13.12 -10.77 -20.08
N VAL A 446 -12.42 -10.01 -20.92
CA VAL A 446 -12.67 -8.58 -21.14
C VAL A 446 -12.85 -8.34 -22.64
N VAL A 447 -13.84 -7.52 -23.00
CA VAL A 447 -14.01 -7.01 -24.37
C VAL A 447 -13.61 -5.54 -24.41
N LEU A 448 -12.65 -5.21 -25.27
CA LEU A 448 -12.27 -3.84 -25.57
C LEU A 448 -13.06 -3.31 -26.76
N GLN A 449 -13.78 -2.23 -26.53
CA GLN A 449 -14.55 -1.51 -27.54
C GLN A 449 -13.86 -0.18 -27.86
N PRO A 450 -14.04 0.39 -29.06
CA PRO A 450 -13.42 1.66 -29.47
C PRO A 450 -13.60 2.81 -28.47
#